data_AF-A0A0S8HJG5-F1
#
_entry.id   AF-A0A0S8HJG5-F1
#
_cell.length_a   1.000
_cell.length_b   1.000
_cell.length_c   1.000
_cell.angle_alpha   90.00
_cell.angle_beta   90.00
_cell.angle_gamma   90.00
#
_symmetry.space_group_name_H-M   'P 1'
#
loop_
_entity.id
_entity.type
_entity.pdbx_description
1 polymer ?
#
loop_
_entity_poly.entity_id
_entity_poly.type
_entity_poly.pdbx_seq_one_letter_code
_entity_poly.pdbx_strand_id
1 'polypeptide(L)' 'HLQPVYNPVSHLVYSATGADVRDVIIDGKMVMEKRKLLTLDEGRILEKMKEIKEDILRRIQ' A
#
# COMPACT_ATOMS: atom_id res chain seq x y z
N HIS A 1 -15.72 1.56 -6.90
CA HIS A 1 -15.48 2.61 -7.91
C HIS A 1 -15.18 2.02 -9.30
N LEU A 2 -14.71 0.76 -9.37
CA LEU A 2 -14.43 0.06 -10.63
C LEU A 2 -15.67 -0.51 -11.38
N GLN A 3 -16.79 0.20 -11.39
CA GLN A 3 -17.98 -0.26 -12.14
C GLN A 3 -18.64 0.89 -12.88
N PRO A 4 -19.23 0.62 -14.07
CA PRO A 4 -19.25 -0.65 -14.81
C PRO A 4 -17.90 -0.98 -15.51
N VAL A 5 -17.66 -2.25 -15.82
CA VAL A 5 -16.46 -2.71 -16.54
C VAL A 5 -16.82 -3.08 -17.97
N TYR A 6 -16.50 -2.19 -18.91
CA TYR A 6 -16.67 -2.46 -20.35
C TYR A 6 -15.42 -3.08 -20.98
N ASN A 7 -14.23 -2.63 -20.56
CA ASN A 7 -12.95 -3.15 -21.00
C ASN A 7 -12.00 -3.27 -19.79
N PRO A 8 -11.71 -4.48 -19.30
CA PRO A 8 -10.88 -4.70 -18.12
C PRO A 8 -9.45 -4.11 -18.21
N VAL A 9 -8.83 -4.09 -19.40
CA VAL A 9 -7.46 -3.57 -19.57
C VAL A 9 -7.46 -2.05 -19.42
N SER A 10 -8.36 -1.36 -20.13
CA SER A 10 -8.53 0.08 -19.96
C SER A 10 -8.90 0.43 -18.53
N HIS A 11 -9.72 -0.40 -17.89
CA HIS A 11 -10.14 -0.20 -16.51
C HIS A 11 -8.99 -0.34 -15.51
N LEU A 12 -8.09 -1.32 -15.74
CA LEU A 12 -6.86 -1.49 -14.97
C LEU A 12 -5.92 -0.29 -15.14
N VAL A 13 -5.74 0.20 -16.37
CA VAL A 13 -4.78 1.28 -16.67
C VAL A 13 -5.28 2.65 -16.18
N TYR A 14 -6.56 2.95 -16.36
CA TYR A 14 -7.09 4.30 -16.19
C TYR A 14 -7.96 4.50 -14.95
N SER A 15 -8.45 3.43 -14.33
CA SER A 15 -9.39 3.52 -13.19
C SER A 15 -8.89 2.85 -11.92
N ALA A 16 -8.07 1.80 -12.03
CA ALA A 16 -7.55 1.10 -10.86
C ALA A 16 -6.45 1.89 -10.15
N THR A 17 -6.41 1.73 -8.83
CA THR A 17 -5.40 2.31 -7.95
C THR A 17 -4.74 1.22 -7.10
N GLY A 18 -3.65 1.56 -6.40
CA GLY A 18 -3.01 0.62 -5.48
C GLY A 18 -3.94 0.07 -4.38
N ALA A 19 -4.96 0.83 -3.98
CA ALA A 19 -5.94 0.40 -2.98
C ALA A 19 -6.88 -0.72 -3.47
N ASP A 20 -6.96 -0.92 -4.78
CA ASP A 20 -7.80 -1.95 -5.40
C ASP A 20 -7.14 -3.34 -5.40
N VAL A 21 -5.83 -3.42 -5.12
CA VAL A 21 -5.11 -4.68 -5.03
C VAL A 21 -5.58 -5.46 -3.80
N ARG A 22 -5.95 -6.73 -3.99
CA ARG A 22 -6.42 -7.61 -2.90
C ARG A 22 -5.29 -8.43 -2.29
N ASP A 23 -4.50 -9.08 -3.14
CA ASP A 23 -3.45 -10.03 -2.76
C ASP A 23 -2.17 -9.74 -3.56
N VAL A 24 -0.99 -9.97 -2.96
CA VAL A 24 0.33 -9.80 -3.61
C VAL A 24 1.21 -11.00 -3.30
N ILE A 25 1.86 -11.54 -4.33
CA ILE A 25 2.79 -12.66 -4.23
C ILE A 25 4.13 -12.22 -4.86
N ILE A 26 5.24 -12.48 -4.16
CA ILE A 26 6.61 -12.22 -4.64
C ILE A 26 7.39 -13.52 -4.50
N ASP A 27 7.94 -14.02 -5.61
CA ASP A 27 8.74 -15.26 -5.64
C ASP A 27 8.03 -16.46 -4.97
N GLY A 28 6.74 -16.64 -5.29
CA GLY A 28 5.90 -17.70 -4.72
C GLY A 28 5.46 -17.47 -3.27
N LYS A 29 5.93 -16.42 -2.58
CA LYS A 29 5.54 -16.09 -1.21
C LYS A 29 4.43 -15.05 -1.19
N MET A 30 3.35 -15.32 -0.46
CA MET A 30 2.30 -14.35 -0.21
C MET A 30 2.81 -13.25 0.74
N VAL A 31 2.74 -12.00 0.31
CA VAL A 31 3.17 -10.82 1.08
C VAL A 31 2.01 -9.93 1.50
N MET A 32 0.87 -10.03 0.81
CA MET A 32 -0.40 -9.42 1.19
C MET A 32 -1.55 -10.37 0.85
N GLU A 33 -2.50 -10.54 1.78
CA GLU A 33 -3.71 -11.35 1.58
C GLU A 33 -4.94 -10.59 2.09
N LYS A 34 -6.01 -10.50 1.29
CA LYS A 34 -7.27 -9.83 1.65
C LYS A 34 -7.02 -8.41 2.20
N ARG A 35 -6.11 -7.66 1.56
CA ARG A 35 -5.66 -6.32 1.97
C ARG A 35 -4.98 -6.25 3.34
N LYS A 36 -4.46 -7.36 3.87
CA LYS A 36 -3.63 -7.40 5.07
C LYS A 36 -2.20 -7.74 4.69
N LEU A 37 -1.26 -6.87 5.06
CA LEU A 37 0.17 -7.15 4.89
C LEU A 37 0.58 -8.31 5.81
N LEU A 38 1.31 -9.28 5.25
CA LEU A 38 1.79 -10.46 5.97
C LEU A 38 3.25 -10.34 6.39
N THR A 39 3.98 -9.39 5.81
CA THR A 39 5.43 -9.24 5.98
C THR A 39 5.85 -7.92 6.64
N LEU A 40 4.91 -7.04 6.92
CA LEU A 40 5.15 -5.70 7.48
C LEU A 40 4.20 -5.44 8.65
N ASP A 41 4.70 -4.74 9.66
CA ASP A 41 3.91 -4.22 10.78
C ASP A 41 3.64 -2.73 10.54
N GLU A 42 2.43 -2.41 10.11
CA GLU A 42 2.01 -1.04 9.81
C GLU A 42 2.11 -0.12 11.04
N GLY A 43 1.75 -0.62 12.23
CA GLY A 43 1.79 0.17 13.46
C GLY A 43 3.22 0.60 13.80
N ARG A 44 4.14 -0.37 13.78
CA ARG A 44 5.56 -0.10 14.04
C ARG A 44 6.17 0.83 12.99
N ILE A 45 5.78 0.69 11.72
CA ILE A 45 6.25 1.60 10.65
C ILE A 45 5.75 3.03 10.93
N LEU A 46 4.48 3.20 11.26
CA LEU A 46 3.90 4.52 11.55
C LEU A 46 4.54 5.17 12.78
N GLU A 47 4.83 4.41 13.83
CA GLU A 47 5.57 4.90 15.00
C GLU A 47 6.97 5.39 14.61
N LYS A 48 7.72 4.59 13.86
CA LYS A 48 9.05 4.98 13.37
C LYS A 48 9.00 6.22 12.48
N MET A 49 7.96 6.38 11.67
CA MET A 49 7.78 7.59 10.86
C MET A 49 7.54 8.84 11.72
N LYS A 50 6.83 8.71 12.86
CA LYS A 50 6.67 9.82 13.81
C LYS A 50 8.01 10.22 14.42
N GLU A 51 8.82 9.26 14.85
CA GLU A 51 10.17 9.53 15.39
C GLU A 51 11.04 10.29 14.37
N ILE A 52 11.07 9.81 13.13
CA ILE A 52 11.83 10.45 12.04
C ILE A 52 11.33 11.88 11.79
N LYS A 53 10.01 12.10 11.81
CA LYS A 53 9.43 13.44 11.67
C LYS A 53 9.94 14.38 12.77
N GLU A 54 9.91 13.96 14.03
CA GLU A 54 10.37 14.78 15.16
C GLU A 54 11.88 15.07 15.09
N ASP A 55 12.67 14.13 14.59
CA ASP A 55 14.11 14.35 14.35
C ASP A 55 14.37 15.38 13.24
N ILE A 56 13.60 15.32 12.15
CA ILE A 56 13.72 16.29 11.05
C ILE A 56 13.32 17.69 11.53
N LEU A 57 12.22 17.82 12.28
CA LEU A 57 11.77 19.10 12.81
C LEU A 57 12.81 19.74 13.74
N ARG A 58 13.45 18.93 14.61
CA ARG A 58 14.52 19.41 15.50
C ARG A 58 15.76 19.91 14.78
N ARG A 59 16.03 19.46 13.55
CA ARG A 59 17.20 19.90 12.76
C ARG A 59 16.96 21.18 11.96
N ILE A 60 15.70 21.55 11.77
CA ILE A 60 15.30 22.72 10.99
C ILE A 60 15.04 23.94 11.90
N GLN A 61 14.86 23.71 13.21
CA GLN A 61 14.87 24.74 14.25
C GLN A 61 16.30 25.11 14.65
#